data_AF-A0A6P6TDG8-F1
#
_entry.id   AF-A0A6P6TDG8-F1
#
_cell.length_a   1.000
_cell.length_b   1.000
_cell.length_c   1.000
_cell.angle_alpha   90.00
_cell.angle_beta   90.00
_cell.angle_gamma   90.00
#
_symmetry.space_group_name_H-M   'P 1'
#
loop_
_entity.id
_entity.type
_entity.pdbx_description
1 polymer ?
#
loop_
_entity_poly.entity_id
_entity_poly.type
_entity_poly.pdbx_seq_one_letter_code
_entity_poly.pdbx_strand_id
1 'polypeptide(L)'
;MFHPNVQGTRNSSAVRDYISKYGDFVEWGEFLLDGRSRLSSDKSAEVYATALAGEDKGMTLNIIKKGDPRSFIIHYDKLSSNLDRIFQKPPEPYVAHFPQAQRVPSFLIQWATQNIIGPTNRPHMPMSIIIEGPTRTGKTCWTKSLNSQAHNYYAGHIDLAHHCDDAWYNVVDDVNPQFLKHWKKFLGAQRDWSSNCKYAKSNKIKGGIPTIVLCNASPNSSYHDYLSASDRQDLFNWTK
;
A
#
# COMPACT_ATOMS: atom_id res chain seq x y z
N MET A 1 34.06 25.01 -57.64
CA MET A 1 32.91 25.43 -56.80
C MET A 1 33.11 24.78 -55.44
N PHE A 2 33.41 25.56 -54.39
CA PHE A 2 33.65 25.04 -53.05
C PHE A 2 32.31 24.94 -52.34
N HIS A 3 31.91 23.74 -51.91
CA HIS A 3 30.69 23.58 -51.11
C HIS A 3 31.06 23.59 -49.62
N PRO A 4 30.41 24.42 -48.79
CA PRO A 4 30.59 24.37 -47.35
C PRO A 4 30.19 23.01 -46.80
N ASN A 5 30.92 22.53 -45.78
CA ASN A 5 30.57 21.31 -45.06
C ASN A 5 29.41 21.58 -44.08
N VAL A 6 28.18 21.56 -44.60
CA VAL A 6 26.97 21.71 -43.78
C VAL A 6 26.67 20.38 -43.09
N GLN A 7 26.81 20.34 -41.77
CA GLN A 7 26.53 19.16 -40.96
C GLN A 7 25.32 19.39 -40.07
N GLY A 8 24.46 18.36 -39.96
CA GLY A 8 23.34 18.37 -39.03
C GLY A 8 23.81 18.32 -37.57
N THR A 9 23.17 19.08 -36.70
CA THR A 9 23.50 19.08 -35.26
C THR A 9 23.06 17.78 -34.61
N ARG A 10 23.87 17.21 -33.72
CA ARG A 10 23.47 16.03 -32.91
C ARG A 10 22.50 16.37 -31.79
N ASN A 11 22.55 17.60 -31.29
CA ASN A 11 21.68 18.13 -30.25
C ASN A 11 21.46 19.63 -30.53
N SER A 12 20.30 19.96 -31.08
CA SER A 12 19.95 21.34 -31.45
C SER A 12 19.78 22.25 -30.23
N SER A 13 19.37 21.71 -29.08
CA SER A 13 19.21 22.45 -27.83
C SER A 13 20.56 22.93 -27.30
N ALA A 14 21.57 22.06 -27.26
CA ALA A 14 22.92 22.40 -26.81
C ALA A 14 23.60 23.41 -27.74
N VAL A 15 23.36 23.30 -29.05
CA VAL A 15 23.85 24.29 -30.03
C VAL A 15 23.17 25.64 -29.81
N ARG A 16 21.86 25.67 -29.57
CA ARG A 16 21.13 26.89 -29.23
C ARG A 16 21.70 27.54 -27.97
N ASP A 17 21.86 26.76 -26.89
CA ASP A 17 22.42 27.27 -25.63
C ASP A 17 23.82 27.87 -25.86
N TYR A 18 24.66 27.19 -26.64
CA TYR A 18 26.01 27.65 -26.98
C TYR A 18 25.99 28.96 -27.77
N ILE A 19 25.13 29.09 -28.77
CA ILE A 19 24.96 30.32 -29.56
C ILE A 19 24.46 31.45 -28.66
N SER A 20 23.52 31.17 -27.76
CA SER A 20 22.94 32.17 -26.86
C SER A 20 23.84 32.57 -25.68
N LYS A 21 24.94 31.84 -25.43
CA LYS A 21 25.78 31.96 -24.24
C LYS A 21 26.31 33.37 -23.96
N TYR A 22 26.60 34.13 -25.02
CA TYR A 22 27.22 35.46 -24.93
C TYR A 22 26.25 36.60 -25.27
N GLY A 23 24.98 36.30 -25.51
CA GLY A 23 23.93 37.29 -25.76
C GLY A 23 23.97 37.98 -27.14
N ASP A 24 24.98 37.73 -27.97
CA ASP A 24 25.08 38.25 -29.34
C ASP A 24 24.59 37.20 -30.36
N PHE A 25 23.27 37.14 -30.54
CA PHE A 25 22.64 36.24 -31.50
C PHE A 25 21.30 36.82 -31.99
N VAL A 26 20.87 36.36 -33.17
CA VAL A 26 19.58 36.70 -33.75
C VAL A 26 18.75 35.42 -33.88
N GLU A 27 17.58 35.38 -33.25
CA GLU A 27 16.59 34.32 -33.41
C GLU A 27 15.45 34.79 -34.32
N TRP A 28 14.94 33.89 -35.17
CA TRP A 28 13.76 34.12 -35.99
C TRP A 28 12.85 32.89 -35.95
N GLY A 29 11.58 33.09 -35.60
CA GLY A 29 10.59 32.02 -35.41
C GLY A 29 10.61 31.38 -34.02
N GLU A 30 9.78 30.34 -33.82
CA GLU A 30 9.78 29.53 -32.60
C GLU A 30 10.73 28.34 -32.73
N PHE A 31 11.62 28.18 -31.75
CA PHE A 31 12.51 27.03 -31.70
C PHE A 31 11.72 25.75 -31.41
N LEU A 32 11.66 24.85 -32.39
CA LEU A 32 11.10 23.51 -32.23
C LEU A 32 12.18 22.56 -31.72
N LEU A 33 11.90 21.91 -30.60
CA LEU A 33 12.74 20.83 -30.07
C LEU A 33 12.81 19.69 -31.08
N ASP A 34 14.02 19.36 -31.53
CA ASP A 34 14.25 18.16 -32.34
C ASP A 34 14.04 16.92 -31.46
N GLY A 35 13.11 16.03 -31.83
CA GLY A 35 12.85 14.78 -31.12
C GLY A 35 14.04 13.80 -31.11
N ARG A 36 15.10 14.08 -31.89
CA ARG A 36 16.38 13.37 -31.85
C ARG A 36 17.39 13.96 -30.86
N SER A 37 17.13 15.17 -30.35
CA SER A 37 17.99 15.84 -29.37
C SER A 37 18.07 15.01 -28.09
N ARG A 38 19.26 14.54 -27.75
CA ARG A 38 19.55 13.90 -26.46
C ARG A 38 20.06 14.97 -25.52
N LEU A 39 19.38 15.19 -24.39
CA LEU A 39 19.91 16.01 -23.30
C LEU A 39 21.36 15.61 -22.99
N SER A 40 22.20 16.58 -22.63
CA SER A 40 23.48 16.24 -22.01
C SER A 40 23.20 15.46 -20.72
N SER A 41 24.15 14.62 -20.31
CA SER A 41 24.07 13.89 -19.04
C SER A 41 23.74 14.83 -17.88
N ASP A 42 24.37 16.00 -17.84
CA ASP A 42 24.24 16.98 -16.77
C ASP A 42 22.82 17.55 -16.71
N LYS A 43 22.26 17.94 -17.87
CA LYS A 43 20.88 18.43 -17.93
C LYS A 43 19.87 17.37 -17.54
N SER A 44 20.07 16.12 -17.97
CA SER A 44 19.17 15.04 -17.56
C SER A 44 19.21 14.81 -16.04
N ALA A 45 20.40 14.85 -15.43
CA ALA A 45 20.56 14.73 -13.98
C ALA A 45 19.88 15.89 -13.23
N GLU A 46 19.99 17.12 -13.72
CA GLU A 46 19.31 18.30 -13.16
C GLU A 46 17.77 18.16 -13.19
N VAL A 47 17.21 17.69 -14.31
CA VAL A 47 15.76 17.44 -14.43
C VAL A 47 15.30 16.42 -13.41
N TYR A 48 16.00 15.29 -13.28
CA TYR A 48 15.63 14.24 -12.32
C TYR A 48 15.83 14.68 -10.86
N ALA A 49 16.87 15.47 -10.55
CA ALA A 49 17.07 16.03 -9.22
C ALA A 49 15.94 17.00 -8.83
N THR A 50 15.52 17.86 -9.76
CA THR A 50 14.40 18.80 -9.55
C THR A 50 13.07 18.05 -9.44
N ALA A 51 12.88 17.02 -10.25
CA ALA A 51 11.72 16.13 -10.21
C ALA A 51 11.58 15.42 -8.86
N LEU A 52 12.68 14.93 -8.28
CA LEU A 52 12.71 14.28 -6.97
C LEU A 52 12.46 15.26 -5.82
N ALA A 53 12.77 16.54 -5.99
CA ALA A 53 12.46 17.59 -5.02
C ALA A 53 11.00 18.10 -5.11
N GLY A 54 10.20 17.60 -6.06
CA GLY A 54 8.79 17.93 -6.18
C GLY A 54 7.98 17.47 -4.97
N GLU A 55 6.90 18.17 -4.65
CA GLU A 55 6.06 17.89 -3.48
C GLU A 55 5.03 16.78 -3.72
N ASP A 56 4.63 16.60 -4.98
CA ASP A 56 3.62 15.61 -5.37
C ASP A 56 3.91 14.98 -6.74
N LYS A 57 3.25 13.83 -6.97
CA LYS A 57 3.36 13.04 -8.21
C LYS A 57 3.09 13.88 -9.47
N GLY A 58 2.07 14.72 -9.46
CA GLY A 58 1.66 15.54 -10.61
C GLY A 58 2.71 16.60 -10.94
N MET A 59 3.25 17.27 -9.92
CA MET A 59 4.35 18.22 -10.07
C MET A 59 5.60 17.54 -10.65
N THR A 60 6.01 16.41 -10.07
CA THR A 60 7.16 15.64 -10.54
C THR A 60 6.99 15.16 -11.99
N LEU A 61 5.82 14.62 -12.34
CA LEU A 61 5.51 14.20 -13.71
C LEU A 61 5.56 15.37 -14.70
N ASN A 62 5.09 16.56 -14.31
CA ASN A 62 5.14 17.75 -15.15
C ASN A 62 6.58 18.25 -15.37
N ILE A 63 7.44 18.18 -14.35
CA ILE A 63 8.87 18.52 -14.47
C ILE A 63 9.54 17.58 -15.48
N ILE A 64 9.31 16.27 -15.35
CA ILE A 64 9.88 15.27 -16.28
C ILE A 64 9.29 15.45 -17.68
N LYS A 65 7.99 15.73 -17.82
CA LYS A 65 7.36 15.96 -19.14
C LYS A 65 7.98 17.15 -19.88
N LYS A 66 8.31 18.23 -19.18
CA LYS A 66 8.95 19.42 -19.77
C LYS A 66 10.45 19.21 -20.01
N GLY A 67 11.13 18.57 -19.07
CA GLY A 67 12.58 18.43 -19.06
C GLY A 67 13.12 17.26 -19.86
N ASP A 68 12.41 16.12 -19.88
CA ASP A 68 12.74 14.89 -20.63
C ASP A 68 11.46 14.22 -21.18
N PRO A 69 10.83 14.81 -22.22
CA PRO A 69 9.59 14.30 -22.81
C PRO A 69 9.74 12.90 -23.39
N ARG A 70 10.95 12.52 -23.82
CA ARG A 70 11.22 11.19 -24.37
C ARG A 70 11.06 10.12 -23.30
N SER A 71 11.72 10.29 -22.15
CA SER A 71 11.58 9.34 -21.04
C SER A 71 10.16 9.35 -20.47
N PHE A 72 9.51 10.52 -20.44
CA PHE A 72 8.11 10.62 -20.04
C PHE A 72 7.21 9.74 -20.90
N ILE A 73 7.39 9.73 -22.22
CA ILE A 73 6.56 8.92 -23.14
C ILE A 73 6.96 7.44 -23.11
N ILE A 74 8.26 7.13 -23.21
CA ILE A 74 8.73 5.73 -23.35
C ILE A 74 8.64 4.97 -22.02
N HIS A 75 8.76 5.66 -20.88
CA HIS A 75 8.83 5.06 -19.56
C HIS A 75 7.72 5.53 -18.62
N TYR A 76 6.61 6.03 -19.17
CA TYR A 76 5.49 6.58 -18.38
C TYR A 76 5.05 5.65 -17.25
N ASP A 77 4.81 4.37 -17.53
CA ASP A 77 4.30 3.42 -16.53
C ASP A 77 5.26 3.22 -15.37
N LYS A 78 6.57 3.14 -15.66
CA LYS A 78 7.62 3.00 -14.64
C LYS A 78 7.75 4.27 -13.80
N LEU A 79 7.72 5.44 -14.45
CA LEU A 79 7.76 6.73 -13.78
C LEU A 79 6.54 6.88 -12.87
N SER A 80 5.34 6.71 -13.42
CA SER A 80 4.08 6.82 -12.69
C SER A 80 4.04 5.88 -11.48
N SER A 81 4.37 4.59 -11.66
CA SER A 81 4.38 3.60 -10.58
C SER A 81 5.45 3.89 -9.51
N ASN A 82 6.64 4.34 -9.90
CA ASN A 82 7.66 4.72 -8.92
C ASN A 82 7.23 5.96 -8.10
N LEU A 83 6.64 6.95 -8.77
CA LEU A 83 6.16 8.16 -8.11
C LEU A 83 4.97 7.88 -7.20
N ASP A 84 4.09 6.92 -7.55
CA ASP A 84 3.03 6.45 -6.63
C ASP A 84 3.59 5.88 -5.32
N ARG A 85 4.75 5.21 -5.39
CA ARG A 85 5.42 4.64 -4.20
C ARG A 85 6.15 5.71 -3.39
N ILE A 86 6.76 6.69 -4.05
CA ILE A 86 7.48 7.80 -3.40
C ILE A 86 6.50 8.73 -2.69
N PHE A 87 5.41 9.11 -3.36
CA PHE A 87 4.39 10.02 -2.85
C PHE A 87 3.20 9.29 -2.23
N GLN A 88 3.39 8.03 -1.81
CA GLN A 88 2.34 7.25 -1.18
C GLN A 88 1.91 7.95 0.11
N LYS A 89 0.70 8.50 0.12
CA LYS A 89 0.12 9.09 1.33
C LYS A 89 -0.04 8.00 2.40
N PRO A 90 0.28 8.28 3.66
CA PRO A 90 -0.11 7.40 4.75
C PRO A 90 -1.62 7.14 4.68
N PRO A 91 -2.08 5.90 4.92
CA PRO A 91 -3.51 5.63 5.03
C PRO A 91 -4.14 6.55 6.07
N GLU A 92 -5.30 7.13 5.76
CA GLU A 92 -6.01 7.96 6.74
C GLU A 92 -6.38 7.10 7.95
N PRO A 93 -6.10 7.57 9.19
CA PRO A 93 -6.53 6.87 10.38
C PRO A 93 -8.05 6.73 10.38
N TYR A 94 -8.55 5.54 10.72
CA TYR A 94 -9.99 5.36 10.86
C TYR A 94 -10.52 6.24 12.01
N VAL A 95 -11.49 7.11 11.71
CA VAL A 95 -12.21 7.89 12.71
C VAL A 95 -13.52 7.17 13.05
N ALA A 96 -13.65 6.71 14.30
CA ALA A 96 -14.87 6.09 14.77
C ALA A 96 -15.99 7.13 14.93
N HIS A 97 -17.04 7.05 14.11
CA HIS A 97 -18.20 7.94 14.21
C HIS A 97 -19.09 7.67 15.44
N PHE A 98 -18.97 6.48 16.05
CA PHE A 98 -19.72 6.08 17.24
C PHE A 98 -18.74 5.57 18.30
N PRO A 99 -18.30 6.42 19.25
CA PRO A 99 -17.21 6.09 20.16
C PRO A 99 -17.56 5.06 21.23
N GLN A 100 -18.85 4.73 21.43
CA GLN A 100 -19.27 3.79 22.47
C GLN A 100 -20.32 2.80 21.98
N ALA A 101 -19.92 1.54 21.87
CA ALA A 101 -20.87 0.43 21.79
C ALA A 101 -21.49 0.23 23.18
N GLN A 102 -22.78 0.53 23.32
CA GLN A 102 -23.46 0.57 24.62
C GLN A 102 -23.78 -0.80 25.24
N ARG A 103 -23.57 -1.90 24.49
CA ARG A 103 -23.98 -3.26 24.90
C ARG A 103 -22.95 -4.32 24.53
N VAL A 104 -21.68 -4.07 24.86
CA VAL A 104 -20.61 -5.05 24.66
C VAL A 104 -20.56 -5.99 25.88
N PRO A 105 -20.64 -7.31 25.70
CA PRO A 105 -20.43 -8.27 26.79
C PRO A 105 -19.09 -8.07 27.50
N SER A 106 -19.09 -8.23 28.83
CA SER A 106 -17.91 -8.00 29.67
C SER A 106 -16.71 -8.87 29.28
N PHE A 107 -16.94 -10.10 28.82
CA PHE A 107 -15.86 -10.99 28.38
C PHE A 107 -15.12 -10.46 27.14
N LEU A 108 -15.81 -9.78 26.22
CA LEU A 108 -15.18 -9.14 25.05
C LEU A 108 -14.36 -7.93 25.46
N ILE A 109 -14.84 -7.15 26.43
CA ILE A 109 -14.10 -6.03 27.00
C ILE A 109 -12.82 -6.54 27.67
N GLN A 110 -12.94 -7.56 28.52
CA GLN A 110 -11.80 -8.19 29.19
C GLN A 110 -10.79 -8.74 28.20
N TRP A 111 -11.26 -9.46 27.17
CA TRP A 111 -10.39 -9.97 26.12
C TRP A 111 -9.63 -8.84 25.41
N ALA A 112 -10.32 -7.74 25.06
CA ALA A 112 -9.70 -6.61 24.39
C ALA A 112 -8.62 -5.96 25.26
N THR A 113 -8.89 -5.75 26.55
CA THR A 113 -7.91 -5.20 27.51
C THR A 113 -6.66 -6.07 27.64
N GLN A 114 -6.80 -7.39 27.56
CA GLN A 114 -5.68 -8.34 27.74
C GLN A 114 -4.85 -8.56 26.46
N ASN A 115 -5.47 -8.47 25.28
CA ASN A 115 -4.84 -8.88 24.03
C ASN A 115 -4.46 -7.70 23.13
N ILE A 116 -5.23 -6.60 23.15
CA ILE A 116 -4.95 -5.41 22.34
C ILE A 116 -3.94 -4.54 23.09
N ILE A 117 -2.70 -5.00 23.08
CA ILE A 117 -1.55 -4.33 23.71
C ILE A 117 -0.61 -3.84 22.60
N GLY A 118 0.06 -2.73 22.85
CA GLY A 118 0.93 -2.09 21.87
C GLY A 118 2.05 -3.00 21.34
N PRO A 119 2.60 -2.70 20.15
CA PRO A 119 3.57 -3.57 19.45
C PRO A 119 4.77 -4.02 20.28
N THR A 120 5.24 -3.18 21.19
CA THR A 120 6.39 -3.45 22.06
C THR A 120 6.08 -4.38 23.23
N ASN A 121 4.82 -4.47 23.64
CA ASN A 121 4.38 -5.18 24.85
C ASN A 121 3.42 -6.35 24.51
N ARG A 122 3.37 -6.79 23.25
CA ARG A 122 2.46 -7.87 22.83
C ARG A 122 2.74 -9.16 23.61
N PRO A 123 1.70 -9.84 24.11
CA PRO A 123 1.85 -11.17 24.69
C PRO A 123 2.59 -12.13 23.74
N HIS A 124 3.25 -13.15 24.28
CA HIS A 124 3.95 -14.13 23.44
C HIS A 124 2.97 -14.95 22.57
N MET A 125 1.79 -15.25 23.13
CA MET A 125 0.69 -15.97 22.48
C MET A 125 -0.62 -15.20 22.73
N PRO A 126 -0.89 -14.11 21.99
CA PRO A 126 -2.15 -13.40 22.16
C PRO A 126 -3.30 -14.24 21.60
N MET A 127 -4.45 -14.18 22.26
CA MET A 127 -5.64 -14.91 21.86
C MET A 127 -6.38 -14.12 20.77
N SER A 128 -6.71 -14.77 19.66
CA SER A 128 -7.63 -14.24 18.66
C SER A 128 -9.07 -14.64 18.99
N ILE A 129 -10.05 -13.90 18.47
CA ILE A 129 -11.47 -14.21 18.66
C ILE A 129 -12.22 -14.21 17.33
N ILE A 130 -13.29 -14.99 17.29
CA ILE A 130 -14.28 -15.01 16.21
C ILE A 130 -15.59 -14.53 16.80
N ILE A 131 -16.17 -13.49 16.21
CA ILE A 131 -17.46 -12.93 16.62
C ILE A 131 -18.44 -13.17 15.49
N GLU A 132 -19.33 -14.13 15.73
CA GLU A 132 -20.42 -14.46 14.84
C GLU A 132 -21.72 -13.84 15.35
N GLY A 133 -22.47 -13.19 14.46
CA GLY A 133 -23.78 -12.65 14.79
C GLY A 133 -24.47 -11.97 13.61
N PRO A 134 -25.73 -11.54 13.74
CA PRO A 134 -26.45 -10.89 12.65
C PRO A 134 -25.79 -9.59 12.16
N THR A 135 -26.09 -9.19 10.92
CA THR A 135 -25.71 -7.87 10.38
C THR A 135 -26.37 -6.74 11.19
N ARG A 136 -25.78 -5.54 11.17
CA ARG A 136 -26.29 -4.33 11.88
C ARG A 136 -26.33 -4.42 13.41
N THR A 137 -25.53 -5.31 14.00
CA THR A 137 -25.37 -5.45 15.47
C THR A 137 -24.24 -4.58 16.04
N GLY A 138 -23.51 -3.86 15.19
CA GLY A 138 -22.43 -2.96 15.62
C GLY A 138 -21.06 -3.64 15.80
N LYS A 139 -20.89 -4.91 15.40
CA LYS A 139 -19.62 -5.65 15.48
C LYS A 139 -18.45 -4.87 14.89
N THR A 140 -18.57 -4.46 13.62
CA THR A 140 -17.54 -3.69 12.91
C THR A 140 -17.25 -2.35 13.59
N CYS A 141 -18.30 -1.63 14.01
CA CYS A 141 -18.13 -0.35 14.70
C CYS A 141 -17.37 -0.51 16.03
N TRP A 142 -17.75 -1.52 16.83
CA TRP A 142 -17.09 -1.83 18.09
C TRP A 142 -15.63 -2.20 17.86
N THR A 143 -15.35 -3.15 16.98
CA THR A 143 -13.99 -3.62 16.71
C THR A 143 -13.08 -2.49 16.26
N LYS A 144 -13.53 -1.64 15.34
CA LYS A 144 -12.73 -0.49 14.87
C LYS A 144 -12.63 0.65 15.90
N SER A 145 -13.41 0.62 16.98
CA SER A 145 -13.35 1.58 18.09
C SER A 145 -12.44 1.14 19.23
N LEU A 146 -11.95 -0.11 19.23
CA LEU A 146 -11.17 -0.68 20.34
C LEU A 146 -9.85 0.05 20.60
N ASN A 147 -9.28 0.65 19.56
CA ASN A 147 -8.11 1.51 19.69
C ASN A 147 -8.12 2.57 18.58
N SER A 148 -7.76 3.80 18.94
CA SER A 148 -7.55 4.91 17.99
C SER A 148 -6.23 4.80 17.21
N GLN A 149 -5.34 3.90 17.63
CA GLN A 149 -4.07 3.60 16.97
C GLN A 149 -4.25 2.64 15.76
N ALA A 150 -3.14 2.36 15.09
CA ALA A 150 -3.10 1.51 13.89
C ALA A 150 -3.65 0.09 14.14
N HIS A 151 -4.55 -0.35 13.27
CA HIS A 151 -5.02 -1.72 13.15
C HIS A 151 -5.05 -2.12 11.67
N ASN A 152 -4.84 -3.41 11.38
CA ASN A 152 -5.04 -3.91 10.02
C ASN A 152 -6.51 -4.27 9.82
N TYR A 153 -7.06 -3.97 8.64
CA TYR A 153 -8.44 -4.25 8.31
C TYR A 153 -8.53 -4.95 6.94
N TYR A 154 -9.02 -6.18 6.92
CA TYR A 154 -9.22 -6.99 5.73
C TYR A 154 -10.72 -7.23 5.54
N ALA A 155 -11.30 -6.70 4.46
CA ALA A 155 -12.72 -6.83 4.17
C ALA A 155 -12.96 -7.66 2.91
N GLY A 156 -13.70 -8.76 3.05
CA GLY A 156 -14.06 -9.69 1.97
C GLY A 156 -12.91 -10.53 1.42
N HIS A 157 -11.70 -9.96 1.32
CA HIS A 157 -10.47 -10.65 0.94
C HIS A 157 -9.29 -10.20 1.81
N ILE A 158 -8.32 -11.09 1.97
CA ILE A 158 -7.09 -10.82 2.73
C ILE A 158 -6.03 -10.34 1.75
N ASP A 159 -5.89 -9.02 1.64
CA ASP A 159 -4.76 -8.39 0.97
C ASP A 159 -3.72 -7.95 2.00
N LEU A 160 -2.48 -8.39 1.78
CA LEU A 160 -1.33 -8.13 2.66
C LEU A 160 -0.38 -7.10 2.07
N ALA A 161 -0.71 -6.48 0.93
CA ALA A 161 0.10 -5.42 0.32
C ALA A 161 0.29 -4.22 1.25
N HIS A 162 -0.72 -3.93 2.09
CA HIS A 162 -0.75 -2.81 3.03
C HIS A 162 -0.72 -3.26 4.50
N HIS A 163 -0.23 -4.46 4.78
CA HIS A 163 -0.11 -4.96 6.15
C HIS A 163 0.85 -4.09 6.97
N CYS A 164 0.40 -3.67 8.16
CA CYS A 164 1.23 -2.99 9.14
C CYS A 164 1.66 -3.96 10.24
N ASP A 165 2.96 -4.22 10.31
CA ASP A 165 3.60 -5.05 11.35
C ASP A 165 3.46 -4.45 12.77
N ASP A 166 3.28 -3.13 12.85
CA ASP A 166 3.13 -2.36 14.08
C ASP A 166 1.64 -2.13 14.46
N ALA A 167 0.70 -2.85 13.81
CA ALA A 167 -0.70 -2.80 14.17
C ALA A 167 -0.98 -3.41 15.56
N TRP A 168 -1.90 -2.84 16.32
CA TRP A 168 -2.27 -3.37 17.63
C TRP A 168 -3.07 -4.68 17.54
N TYR A 169 -3.88 -4.79 16.48
CA TYR A 169 -4.70 -5.96 16.20
C TYR A 169 -5.04 -6.02 14.71
N ASN A 170 -5.48 -7.19 14.26
CA ASN A 170 -6.04 -7.41 12.94
C ASN A 170 -7.56 -7.53 13.02
N VAL A 171 -8.24 -7.09 11.96
CA VAL A 171 -9.66 -7.27 11.76
C VAL A 171 -9.88 -7.98 10.44
N VAL A 172 -10.58 -9.10 10.47
CA VAL A 172 -10.98 -9.86 9.28
C VAL A 172 -12.51 -9.78 9.23
N ASP A 173 -13.04 -8.96 8.33
CA ASP A 173 -14.49 -8.70 8.22
C ASP A 173 -15.05 -9.34 6.94
N ASP A 174 -16.11 -10.14 7.11
CA ASP A 174 -16.84 -10.81 6.02
C ASP A 174 -15.96 -11.63 5.06
N VAL A 175 -14.85 -12.22 5.56
CA VAL A 175 -14.01 -13.15 4.79
C VAL A 175 -14.52 -14.58 4.97
N ASN A 176 -14.90 -15.23 3.88
CA ASN A 176 -15.31 -16.63 3.89
C ASN A 176 -14.17 -17.53 4.45
N PRO A 177 -14.46 -18.37 5.47
CA PRO A 177 -13.45 -19.19 6.14
C PRO A 177 -12.70 -20.17 5.21
N GLN A 178 -13.30 -20.56 4.08
CA GLN A 178 -12.65 -21.40 3.07
C GLN A 178 -11.44 -20.72 2.41
N PHE A 179 -11.43 -19.39 2.34
CA PHE A 179 -10.31 -18.63 1.77
C PHE A 179 -9.22 -18.31 2.80
N LEU A 180 -9.49 -18.54 4.09
CA LEU A 180 -8.49 -18.40 5.15
C LEU A 180 -7.58 -19.64 5.17
N LYS A 181 -6.55 -19.69 4.31
CA LYS A 181 -5.66 -20.86 4.21
C LYS A 181 -4.68 -21.02 5.38
N HIS A 182 -4.40 -19.94 6.11
CA HIS A 182 -3.34 -19.92 7.12
C HIS A 182 -3.89 -19.55 8.51
N TRP A 183 -4.81 -20.38 9.02
CA TRP A 183 -5.44 -20.22 10.35
C TRP A 183 -4.43 -19.97 11.47
N LYS A 184 -3.39 -20.80 11.57
CA LYS A 184 -2.35 -20.64 12.61
C LYS A 184 -1.57 -19.32 12.48
N LYS A 185 -1.37 -18.81 11.26
CA LYS A 185 -0.65 -17.56 11.03
C LYS A 185 -1.47 -16.35 11.47
N PHE A 186 -2.74 -16.30 11.09
CA PHE A 186 -3.65 -15.20 11.44
C PHE A 186 -4.23 -15.33 12.84
N LEU A 187 -4.92 -16.44 13.12
CA LEU A 187 -5.66 -16.64 14.37
C LEU A 187 -4.79 -17.19 15.48
N GLY A 188 -3.77 -17.99 15.14
CA GLY A 188 -2.79 -18.45 16.11
C GLY A 188 -1.75 -17.40 16.50
N ALA A 189 -1.84 -16.19 15.92
CA ALA A 189 -0.87 -15.12 16.10
C ALA A 189 0.58 -15.59 15.95
N GLN A 190 0.83 -16.49 14.99
CA GLN A 190 2.18 -17.04 14.78
C GLN A 190 3.16 -15.90 14.49
N ARG A 191 4.31 -15.91 15.17
CA ARG A 191 5.38 -14.94 14.90
C ARG A 191 6.05 -15.26 13.56
N ASP A 192 6.44 -14.20 12.86
CA ASP A 192 7.26 -14.22 11.66
C ASP A 192 6.87 -15.27 10.62
N TRP A 193 6.09 -14.86 9.63
CA TRP A 193 5.70 -15.73 8.54
C TRP A 193 5.80 -15.03 7.20
N SER A 194 6.02 -15.82 6.15
CA SER A 194 6.05 -15.31 4.78
C SER A 194 4.72 -15.60 4.09
N SER A 195 4.24 -14.61 3.35
CA SER A 195 3.12 -14.74 2.43
C SER A 195 3.62 -14.65 1.00
N ASN A 196 3.11 -15.53 0.13
CA ASN A 196 3.38 -15.46 -1.29
C ASN A 196 2.34 -14.54 -1.93
N CYS A 197 2.77 -13.38 -2.41
CA CYS A 197 1.92 -12.48 -3.18
C CYS A 197 2.01 -12.86 -4.66
N LYS A 198 0.86 -13.08 -5.29
CA LYS A 198 0.81 -13.41 -6.72
C LYS A 198 1.34 -12.21 -7.52
N TYR A 199 2.36 -12.44 -8.36
CA TYR A 199 3.02 -11.40 -9.17
C TYR A 199 3.75 -10.31 -8.39
N ALA A 200 4.02 -10.52 -7.10
CA ALA A 200 4.81 -9.60 -6.28
C ALA A 200 5.85 -10.37 -5.45
N LYS A 201 6.80 -9.63 -4.88
CA LYS A 201 7.78 -10.21 -3.96
C LYS A 201 7.05 -10.80 -2.75
N SER A 202 7.53 -11.92 -2.21
CA SER A 202 7.00 -12.44 -0.96
C SER A 202 7.16 -11.41 0.16
N ASN A 203 6.07 -11.18 0.88
CA ASN A 203 6.03 -10.28 2.04
C ASN A 203 6.35 -11.09 3.30
N LYS A 204 7.37 -10.66 4.04
CA LYS A 204 7.63 -11.13 5.40
C LYS A 204 6.77 -10.31 6.34
N ILE A 205 5.94 -10.98 7.13
CA ILE A 205 5.01 -10.38 8.07
C ILE A 205 5.49 -10.68 9.48
N LYS A 206 5.66 -9.65 10.30
CA LYS A 206 5.87 -9.80 11.74
C LYS A 206 4.51 -10.07 12.38
N GLY A 207 4.22 -11.36 12.57
CA GLY A 207 3.00 -11.78 13.25
C GLY A 207 3.02 -11.52 14.76
N GLY A 208 2.35 -12.38 15.53
CA GLY A 208 2.13 -12.10 16.96
C GLY A 208 1.09 -11.00 17.20
N ILE A 209 0.26 -10.69 16.20
CA ILE A 209 -0.81 -9.69 16.28
C ILE A 209 -2.14 -10.44 16.51
N PRO A 210 -2.90 -10.14 17.58
CA PRO A 210 -4.21 -10.75 17.80
C PRO A 210 -5.16 -10.40 16.65
N THR A 211 -6.02 -11.35 16.28
CA THR A 211 -6.97 -11.18 15.19
C THR A 211 -8.41 -11.26 15.71
N ILE A 212 -9.25 -10.35 15.24
CA ILE A 212 -10.70 -10.36 15.45
C ILE A 212 -11.34 -10.70 14.11
N VAL A 213 -12.02 -11.84 14.04
CA VAL A 213 -12.82 -12.22 12.88
C VAL A 213 -14.26 -11.81 13.12
N LEU A 214 -14.84 -11.10 12.17
CA LEU A 214 -16.24 -10.72 12.15
C LEU A 214 -16.92 -11.51 11.02
N CYS A 215 -17.99 -12.20 11.37
CA CYS A 215 -18.78 -12.94 10.41
C CYS A 215 -20.26 -12.94 10.76
N ASN A 216 -21.06 -13.28 9.75
CA ASN A 216 -22.50 -13.48 9.89
C ASN A 216 -22.80 -14.99 9.82
N ALA A 217 -23.84 -15.42 10.51
CA ALA A 217 -24.34 -16.79 10.43
C ALA A 217 -25.04 -17.01 9.07
N SER A 218 -24.26 -17.39 8.06
CA SER A 218 -24.77 -17.79 6.75
C SER A 218 -24.01 -19.01 6.24
N PRO A 219 -24.57 -19.81 5.33
CA PRO A 219 -23.99 -21.11 4.92
C PRO A 219 -22.55 -21.04 4.42
N ASN A 220 -22.13 -19.90 3.85
CA ASN A 220 -20.78 -19.71 3.31
C ASN A 220 -19.92 -18.73 4.13
N SER A 221 -20.43 -18.20 5.25
CA SER A 221 -19.69 -17.24 6.08
C SER A 221 -19.61 -17.63 7.55
N SER A 222 -20.42 -18.59 8.01
CA SER A 222 -20.36 -19.06 9.39
C SER A 222 -19.04 -19.76 9.65
N TYR A 223 -18.27 -19.22 10.58
CA TYR A 223 -17.04 -19.87 11.05
C TYR A 223 -17.39 -21.05 11.97
N HIS A 224 -18.48 -20.95 12.72
CA HIS A 224 -18.98 -22.04 13.54
C HIS A 224 -19.30 -23.29 12.70
N ASP A 225 -20.11 -23.14 11.64
CA ASP A 225 -20.50 -24.26 10.79
C ASP A 225 -19.30 -24.79 10.00
N TYR A 226 -18.42 -23.89 9.54
CA TYR A 226 -17.19 -24.27 8.84
C TYR A 226 -16.26 -25.12 9.72
N LEU A 227 -16.07 -24.76 10.99
CA LEU A 227 -15.20 -25.47 11.91
C LEU A 227 -15.83 -26.77 12.42
N SER A 228 -17.15 -26.80 12.57
CA SER A 228 -17.89 -27.97 13.07
C SER A 228 -18.01 -29.12 12.06
N ALA A 229 -17.55 -28.92 10.83
CA ALA A 229 -17.57 -29.96 9.80
C ALA A 229 -16.67 -31.16 10.19
N SER A 230 -17.16 -32.38 9.94
CA SER A 230 -16.50 -33.62 10.38
C SER A 230 -15.10 -33.84 9.80
N ASP A 231 -14.82 -33.26 8.62
CA ASP A 231 -13.53 -33.30 7.94
C ASP A 231 -12.49 -32.32 8.54
N ARG A 232 -12.86 -31.51 9.54
CA ARG A 232 -12.03 -30.41 10.11
C ARG A 232 -11.88 -30.49 11.63
N GLN A 233 -12.11 -31.65 12.21
CA GLN A 233 -12.03 -31.86 13.66
C GLN A 233 -10.68 -31.42 14.26
N ASP A 234 -9.57 -31.63 13.56
CA ASP A 234 -8.24 -31.20 14.01
C ASP A 234 -8.13 -29.68 14.13
N LEU A 235 -8.70 -28.94 13.16
CA LEU A 235 -8.70 -27.49 13.17
C LEU A 235 -9.63 -26.96 14.27
N PHE A 236 -10.80 -27.57 14.44
CA PHE A 236 -11.73 -27.22 15.52
C PHE A 236 -11.12 -27.46 16.91
N ASN A 237 -10.43 -28.58 17.11
CA ASN A 237 -9.74 -28.86 18.36
C ASN A 237 -8.61 -27.87 18.63
N TRP A 238 -7.92 -27.38 17.59
CA TRP A 238 -6.91 -26.33 17.72
C TRP A 238 -7.49 -24.95 18.09
N THR A 239 -8.76 -24.67 17.74
CA THR A 239 -9.43 -23.40 18.10
C THR A 239 -9.97 -23.35 19.53
N LYS A 240 -9.89 -24.45 20.28
CA LYS A 240 -10.30 -24.54 21.69
C LYS A 240 -9.13 -24.26 22.61
#